data_AF-A0A968MPY0-F1
#
_entry.id   AF-A0A968MPY0-F1
#
_cell.length_a   1.000
_cell.length_b   1.000
_cell.length_c   1.000
_cell.angle_alpha   90.00
_cell.angle_beta   90.00
_cell.angle_gamma   90.00
#
_symmetry.space_group_name_H-M   'P 1'
#
loop_
_entity.id
_entity.type
_entity.pdbx_description
1 polymer ?
#
loop_
_entity_poly.entity_id
_entity_poly.type
_entity_poly.pdbx_seq_one_letter_code
_entity_poly.pdbx_strand_id
1 'polypeptide(L)' 'MLKYIPFISDKMWLENIQVNYLYTKQLGHYWEAGYCLSQIYAVGGIGIYAGFNGTQYQSAGVRFVFGF' A
#
# COMPACT_ATOMS: atom_id res chain seq x y z
N MET A 1 13.17 8.16 0.66
CA MET A 1 12.75 8.96 1.83
C MET A 1 11.50 9.76 1.45
N LEU A 2 10.31 9.20 1.64
CA LEU A 2 9.04 9.94 1.60
C LEU A 2 8.50 10.00 3.03
N LYS A 3 8.98 11.00 3.77
CA LYS A 3 8.60 11.30 5.16
C LYS A 3 7.97 12.69 5.16
N TYR A 4 6.72 12.81 4.74
CA TYR A 4 6.04 14.12 4.59
C TYR A 4 4.52 14.07 4.76
N ILE A 5 4.01 13.25 5.70
CA ILE A 5 2.63 13.43 6.20
C ILE A 5 2.72 13.89 7.67
N PRO A 6 2.64 15.21 7.91
CA PRO A 6 2.89 15.80 9.23
C PRO A 6 1.88 15.41 10.31
N PHE A 7 0.81 14.69 9.96
CA PHE A 7 -0.18 14.21 10.93
C PHE A 7 0.17 12.84 11.55
N ILE A 8 1.08 12.06 10.93
CA ILE A 8 1.38 10.67 11.32
C ILE A 8 2.87 10.47 11.72
N SER A 9 3.73 11.44 11.40
CA SER A 9 5.20 11.37 11.58
C SER A 9 5.73 11.28 13.02
N ASP A 10 4.90 11.50 14.04
CA ASP A 10 5.32 11.47 15.45
C ASP A 10 5.07 10.11 16.12
N LYS A 11 4.35 9.19 15.46
CA LYS A 11 4.07 7.88 16.02
C LYS A 11 5.02 6.83 15.46
N MET A 12 5.40 5.85 16.30
CA MET A 12 6.24 4.67 16.01
C MET A 12 5.63 3.72 14.95
N TRP A 13 5.17 4.22 13.82
CA TRP A 13 4.48 3.50 12.76
C TRP A 13 5.35 3.61 11.50
N LEU A 14 5.60 2.49 10.83
CA LEU A 14 6.40 2.41 9.61
C LEU A 14 5.51 2.61 8.38
N GLU A 15 5.59 3.78 7.77
CA GLU A 15 4.91 4.08 6.51
C GLU A 15 5.68 3.48 5.32
N ASN A 16 5.01 2.65 4.54
CA ASN A 16 5.52 1.99 3.34
C ASN A 16 4.57 2.28 2.17
N ILE A 17 5.04 3.02 1.19
CA ILE A 17 4.35 3.20 -0.09
C ILE A 17 4.86 2.09 -1.03
N GLN A 18 3.94 1.33 -1.61
CA GLN A 18 4.26 0.28 -2.57
C GLN A 18 3.60 0.61 -3.90
N VAL A 19 4.39 0.59 -4.96
CA VAL A 19 3.88 0.70 -6.33
C VAL A 19 4.31 -0.56 -7.06
N ASN A 20 3.35 -1.36 -7.50
CA ASN A 20 3.60 -2.58 -8.27
C ASN A 20 3.13 -2.33 -9.70
N TYR A 21 3.95 -2.68 -10.67
CA TYR A 21 3.60 -2.59 -12.08
C TYR A 21 3.81 -3.95 -12.71
N LEU A 22 2.72 -4.59 -13.14
CA LEU A 22 2.72 -5.90 -13.77
C LEU A 22 2.29 -5.75 -15.22
N TYR A 23 3.22 -5.90 -16.14
CA TYR A 23 2.92 -5.98 -17.55
C TYR A 23 2.81 -7.45 -17.96
N THR A 24 1.61 -7.89 -18.36
CA THR A 24 1.44 -9.24 -18.89
C THR A 24 0.63 -9.20 -20.18
N LYS A 25 1.05 -9.98 -21.20
CA LYS A 25 0.40 -9.99 -22.52
C LYS A 25 -1.08 -10.40 -22.49
N GLN A 26 -1.51 -11.12 -21.44
CA GLN A 26 -2.89 -11.59 -21.27
C GLN A 26 -3.82 -10.65 -20.49
N LEU A 27 -3.31 -9.86 -19.54
CA LEU A 27 -4.12 -8.94 -18.73
C LEU A 27 -3.90 -7.45 -19.06
N GLY A 28 -2.86 -7.09 -19.81
CA GLY A 28 -2.56 -5.70 -20.15
C GLY A 28 -1.61 -5.01 -19.17
N HIS A 29 -1.71 -3.68 -19.08
CA HIS A 29 -0.87 -2.80 -18.26
C HIS A 29 -1.45 -2.71 -16.84
N TYR A 30 -1.17 -3.68 -15.97
CA TYR A 30 -1.66 -3.65 -14.60
C TYR A 30 -0.72 -2.84 -13.70
N TRP A 31 -1.27 -1.92 -12.92
CA TRP A 31 -0.52 -1.10 -11.99
C TRP A 31 -1.29 -0.95 -10.69
N GLU A 32 -0.60 -1.16 -9.58
CA GLU A 32 -1.14 -1.09 -8.24
C GLU A 32 -0.38 -0.05 -7.45
N ALA A 33 -1.13 0.83 -6.80
CA ALA A 33 -0.60 1.77 -5.83
C ALA A 33 -1.19 1.44 -4.47
N GLY A 34 -0.34 1.23 -3.49
CA GLY A 34 -0.73 0.92 -2.13
C GLY A 34 0.07 1.70 -1.12
N TYR A 35 -0.57 1.97 0.01
CA TYR A 35 0.01 2.62 1.16
C TYR A 35 -0.24 1.75 2.38
N CYS A 36 0.82 1.34 3.04
CA CYS A 36 0.80 0.44 4.17
C CYS A 36 1.49 1.08 5.38
N LEU A 37 0.81 1.12 6.52
CA LEU A 37 1.39 1.41 7.81
C LEU A 37 1.69 0.09 8.49
N SER A 38 2.96 -0.26 8.57
CA SER A 38 3.45 -1.34 9.43
C SER A 38 3.70 -0.81 10.84
N GLN A 39 3.71 -1.72 11.81
CA GLN A 39 4.19 -1.44 13.17
C GLN A 39 3.35 -0.44 13.98
N ILE A 40 2.03 -0.47 13.82
CA ILE A 40 1.06 0.16 14.70
C ILE A 40 1.32 -0.29 16.14
N TYR A 41 2.01 0.52 16.94
CA TYR A 41 2.33 0.22 18.34
C TYR A 41 2.98 -1.17 18.57
N ALA A 42 3.75 -1.68 17.59
CA ALA A 42 4.34 -3.03 17.61
C ALA A 42 3.34 -4.22 17.64
N VAL A 43 2.03 -3.99 17.41
CA VAL A 43 0.98 -5.03 17.46
C VAL A 43 0.60 -5.53 16.05
N GLY A 44 0.83 -4.71 15.03
CA GLY A 44 0.44 -5.05 13.65
C GLY A 44 0.61 -3.91 12.67
N GLY A 45 -0.03 -4.02 11.51
CA GLY A 45 0.02 -3.11 10.39
C GLY A 45 -1.31 -3.09 9.64
N ILE A 46 -1.64 -1.99 9.00
CA ILE A 46 -2.79 -1.84 8.11
C ILE A 46 -2.33 -1.11 6.84
N GLY A 47 -2.77 -1.57 5.69
CA GLY A 47 -2.52 -0.89 4.42
C GLY A 47 -3.71 -0.93 3.50
N ILE A 48 -3.83 0.07 2.66
CA ILE A 48 -4.80 0.15 1.58
C ILE A 48 -4.08 0.02 0.25
N TYR A 49 -4.66 -0.73 -0.66
CA TYR A 49 -4.11 -1.01 -1.98
C TYR A 49 -5.20 -0.77 -3.00
N ALA A 50 -4.86 -0.09 -4.09
CA ALA A 50 -5.73 0.09 -5.23
C ALA A 50 -5.01 -0.42 -6.48
N GLY A 51 -5.63 -1.37 -7.16
CA GLY A 51 -5.19 -1.98 -8.41
C GLY A 51 -5.98 -1.47 -9.60
N PHE A 52 -5.25 -1.08 -10.64
CA PHE A 52 -5.77 -0.52 -11.87
C PHE A 52 -5.25 -1.35 -13.05
N ASN A 53 -6.12 -1.64 -14.00
CA ASN A 53 -5.75 -2.24 -15.27
C ASN A 53 -5.82 -1.18 -16.37
N GLY A 54 -4.66 -0.66 -16.76
CA GLY A 54 -4.53 0.46 -17.68
C GLY A 54 -5.24 1.69 -17.12
N THR A 55 -6.37 2.05 -17.71
CA THR A 55 -7.19 3.20 -17.29
C THR A 55 -8.38 2.83 -16.42
N GLN A 56 -8.65 1.53 -16.25
CA GLN A 56 -9.82 1.03 -15.53
C GLN A 56 -9.46 0.62 -14.10
N TYR A 57 -10.26 1.06 -13.14
CA TYR A 57 -10.21 0.56 -11.77
C TYR A 57 -10.54 -0.94 -11.76
N GLN A 58 -9.65 -1.75 -11.20
CA GLN A 58 -9.84 -3.20 -11.12
C GLN A 58 -10.20 -3.64 -9.70
N SER A 59 -9.48 -3.15 -8.70
CA SER A 59 -9.72 -3.55 -7.32
C SER A 59 -9.20 -2.52 -6.32
N ALA A 60 -9.77 -2.52 -5.13
CA ALA A 60 -9.16 -1.92 -3.95
C ALA A 60 -9.34 -2.89 -2.79
N GLY A 61 -8.33 -2.94 -1.93
CA GLY A 61 -8.29 -3.85 -0.80
C GLY A 61 -7.63 -3.20 0.39
N VAL A 62 -8.00 -3.67 1.57
CA VAL A 62 -7.31 -3.35 2.82
C VAL A 62 -6.57 -4.60 3.26
N ARG A 63 -5.28 -4.48 3.54
CA ARG A 63 -4.43 -5.53 4.08
C ARG A 63 -4.16 -5.23 5.54
N PHE A 64 -4.54 -6.16 6.41
CA PHE A 64 -4.17 -6.14 7.82
C PHE A 64 -3.03 -7.13 8.02
N VAL A 65 -1.99 -6.71 8.70
CA VAL A 65 -0.84 -7.52 9.07
C VAL A 65 -0.83 -7.59 10.59
N PHE A 66 -0.82 -8.78 11.17
CA PHE A 66 -0.60 -8.92 12.61
C PHE A 66 0.85 -9.33 12.82
N GLY A 67 1.56 -8.59 13.67
CA GLY A 67 2.92 -8.94 14.11
C GLY A 67 2.80 -9.58 15.48
N PHE A 68 3.29 -10.82 15.60
CA PHE A 68 3.49 -11.49 16.89
C PHE A 68 4.98 -11.75 17.07
#